data_AF-H5TGM8-F1
#
_entry.id   AF-H5TGM8-F1
#
_cell.length_a   1.000
_cell.length_b   1.000
_cell.length_c   1.000
_cell.angle_alpha   90.00
_cell.angle_beta   90.00
_cell.angle_gamma   90.00
#
_symmetry.space_group_name_H-M   'P 1'
#
loop_
_entity.id
_entity.type
_entity.pdbx_description
1 polymer ?
#
loop_
_entity_poly.entity_id
_entity_poly.type
_entity_poly.pdbx_seq_one_letter_code
_entity_poly.pdbx_strand_id
1 'polypeptide(L)'
;MTSGRIVAFPTTPPQPPLVDDTLDEEVFQRGFDDATTYLATMPAAWARHHASSALASGDVPDITQSYERGYRAALYGFVRQSRR
;
A
#
# COMPACT_ATOMS: atom_id res chain seq x y z
N MET A 1 49.83 8.50 19.68
CA MET A 1 48.58 8.02 20.30
C MET A 1 47.47 8.95 19.83
N THR A 2 46.69 8.55 18.84
CA THR A 2 45.67 9.38 18.16
C THR A 2 44.31 9.15 18.80
N SER A 3 43.76 10.18 19.46
CA SER A 3 42.44 10.14 20.08
C SER A 3 41.33 10.11 19.02
N GLY A 4 40.57 9.01 18.98
CA GLY A 4 39.38 8.90 18.14
C GLY A 4 38.22 9.71 18.73
N ARG A 5 37.72 10.70 17.97
CA ARG A 5 36.57 11.52 18.35
C ARG A 5 35.29 10.77 18.02
N ILE A 6 34.58 10.29 19.04
CA ILE A 6 33.26 9.67 18.92
C ILE A 6 32.26 10.78 18.60
N VAL A 7 31.67 10.74 17.41
CA VAL A 7 30.54 11.59 17.03
C VAL A 7 29.27 10.88 17.51
N ALA A 8 28.70 11.33 18.62
CA ALA A 8 27.39 10.87 19.07
C ALA A 8 26.32 11.45 18.12
N PHE A 9 25.56 10.58 17.46
CA PHE A 9 24.38 11.00 16.70
C PHE A 9 23.25 11.35 17.69
N PRO A 10 22.49 12.44 17.47
CA PRO A 10 21.33 12.71 18.28
C PRO A 10 20.31 11.58 18.08
N THR A 11 20.14 10.75 19.09
CA THR A 11 19.12 9.70 19.10
C THR A 11 17.75 10.38 19.24
N THR A 12 17.03 10.53 18.13
CA THR A 12 15.63 10.95 18.17
C THR A 12 14.85 9.89 18.98
N PRO A 13 14.04 10.28 19.99
CA PRO A 13 13.19 9.33 20.68
C PRO A 13 12.25 8.66 19.67
N PRO A 14 11.90 7.37 19.84
CA PRO A 14 10.95 6.70 18.96
C PRO A 14 9.65 7.51 18.95
N GLN A 15 9.21 7.90 17.75
CA GLN A 15 7.92 8.53 17.59
C GLN A 15 6.84 7.50 17.96
N PRO A 16 5.75 7.92 18.64
CA PRO A 16 4.63 7.02 18.85
C PRO A 16 4.13 6.50 17.49
N PRO A 17 3.64 5.26 17.42
CA PRO A 17 3.05 4.75 16.20
C PRO A 17 1.94 5.70 15.75
N LEU A 18 1.92 6.02 14.47
CA LEU A 18 0.77 6.68 13.85
C LEU A 18 -0.38 5.67 13.88
N VAL A 19 -1.28 5.84 14.84
CA VAL A 19 -2.53 5.07 14.90
C VAL A 19 -3.57 5.85 14.11
N ASP A 20 -4.06 5.26 13.02
CA ASP A 20 -5.22 5.78 12.29
C ASP A 20 -6.47 5.11 12.86
N ASP A 21 -7.10 5.72 13.86
CA ASP A 21 -8.32 5.21 14.49
C ASP A 21 -9.51 5.08 13.50
N THR A 22 -9.39 5.65 12.30
CA THR A 22 -10.40 5.53 11.24
C THR A 22 -10.15 4.36 10.29
N LEU A 23 -9.03 3.66 10.45
CA LEU A 23 -8.65 2.52 9.63
C LEU A 23 -9.01 1.21 10.34
N ASP A 24 -10.07 0.57 9.87
CA ASP A 24 -10.31 -0.84 10.20
C ASP A 24 -9.32 -1.72 9.40
N GLU A 25 -8.35 -2.29 10.11
CA GLU A 25 -7.27 -3.09 9.54
C GLU A 25 -7.78 -4.37 8.85
N GLU A 26 -8.78 -5.03 9.42
CA GLU A 26 -9.34 -6.27 8.85
C GLU A 26 -10.06 -5.98 7.53
N VAL A 27 -10.83 -4.89 7.51
CA VAL A 27 -11.57 -4.46 6.33
C VAL A 27 -10.62 -3.94 5.24
N PHE A 28 -9.54 -3.24 5.63
CA PHE A 28 -8.45 -2.89 4.73
C PHE A 28 -7.81 -4.12 4.11
N GLN A 29 -7.42 -5.10 4.94
CA GLN A 29 -6.77 -6.32 4.46
C GLN A 29 -7.66 -7.10 3.49
N ARG A 30 -8.96 -7.19 3.80
CA ARG A 30 -9.95 -7.80 2.89
C ARG A 30 -9.99 -7.11 1.53
N GLY A 31 -10.00 -5.78 1.49
CA GLY A 31 -9.98 -5.03 0.23
C GLY A 31 -8.71 -5.30 -0.58
N PHE A 32 -7.56 -5.41 0.09
CA PHE A 32 -6.28 -5.74 -0.54
C PHE A 32 -6.28 -7.15 -1.14
N ASP A 33 -6.78 -8.13 -0.40
CA ASP A 33 -6.81 -9.54 -0.82
C ASP A 33 -7.79 -9.77 -1.97
N ASP A 34 -8.98 -9.14 -1.92
CA ASP A 34 -9.98 -9.21 -2.98
C ASP A 34 -9.42 -8.63 -4.29
N ALA A 35 -8.78 -7.46 -4.25
CA ALA A 35 -8.12 -6.86 -5.41
C ALA A 35 -7.03 -7.76 -5.98
N THR A 36 -6.18 -8.33 -5.12
CA THR A 36 -5.09 -9.22 -5.53
C THR A 36 -5.63 -10.48 -6.19
N THR A 37 -6.67 -11.09 -5.60
CA THR A 37 -7.36 -12.26 -6.12
C THR A 37 -7.98 -11.97 -7.48
N TYR A 38 -8.66 -10.82 -7.61
CA TYR A 38 -9.25 -10.39 -8.87
C TYR A 38 -8.19 -10.20 -9.96
N LEU A 39 -7.09 -9.51 -9.65
CA LEU A 39 -5.99 -9.32 -10.61
C LEU A 39 -5.35 -10.64 -11.05
N ALA A 40 -5.26 -11.62 -10.15
CA ALA A 40 -4.73 -12.95 -10.46
C ALA A 40 -5.62 -13.77 -11.41
N THR A 41 -6.90 -13.42 -11.56
CA THR A 41 -7.81 -14.10 -12.50
C THR A 41 -7.59 -13.71 -13.96
N MET A 42 -6.81 -12.66 -14.21
CA MET A 42 -6.62 -12.08 -15.54
C MET A 42 -5.19 -12.31 -16.09
N PRO A 43 -5.02 -12.33 -17.42
CA PRO A 43 -3.69 -12.21 -18.02
C PRO A 43 -2.97 -10.93 -17.57
N ALA A 44 -1.66 -11.01 -17.37
CA ALA A 44 -0.87 -9.93 -16.77
C ALA A 44 -1.03 -8.55 -17.45
N ALA A 45 -1.14 -8.52 -18.78
CA ALA A 45 -1.37 -7.28 -19.52
C ALA A 45 -2.74 -6.66 -19.23
N TRP A 46 -3.78 -7.48 -19.09
CA TRP A 46 -5.14 -7.04 -18.77
C TRP A 46 -5.25 -6.60 -17.32
N ALA A 47 -4.66 -7.36 -16.39
CA ALA A 47 -4.58 -6.98 -14.98
C ALA A 47 -3.89 -5.61 -14.82
N ARG A 48 -2.82 -5.35 -15.56
CA ARG A 48 -2.10 -4.07 -15.54
C ARG A 48 -2.93 -2.93 -16.08
N HIS A 49 -3.61 -3.16 -17.21
CA HIS A 49 -4.52 -2.18 -17.79
C HIS A 49 -5.65 -1.86 -16.80
N HIS A 50 -6.32 -2.89 -16.27
CA HIS A 50 -7.38 -2.75 -15.28
C HIS A 50 -6.92 -1.93 -14.06
N ALA A 51 -5.81 -2.32 -13.42
CA ALA A 51 -5.30 -1.63 -12.25
C ALA A 51 -4.98 -0.15 -12.54
N SER A 52 -4.43 0.16 -13.72
CA SER A 52 -4.12 1.53 -14.10
C SER A 52 -5.39 2.35 -14.37
N SER A 53 -6.37 1.76 -15.07
CA SER A 53 -7.64 2.41 -15.43
C SER A 53 -8.53 2.63 -14.20
N ALA A 54 -8.63 1.65 -13.30
CA ALA A 54 -9.38 1.74 -12.05
C ALA A 54 -8.82 2.85 -11.14
N LEU A 55 -7.49 2.96 -11.03
CA LEU A 55 -6.85 4.05 -10.27
C LEU A 55 -7.07 5.43 -10.90
N ALA A 56 -7.07 5.53 -12.22
CA ALA A 56 -7.26 6.81 -12.91
C ALA A 56 -8.73 7.29 -12.87
N SER A 57 -9.68 6.37 -12.97
CA SER A 57 -11.12 6.66 -12.96
C SER A 57 -11.71 6.76 -11.56
N GLY A 58 -11.05 6.15 -10.57
CA GLY A 58 -11.62 5.95 -9.25
C GLY A 58 -12.66 4.82 -9.21
N ASP A 59 -12.77 4.01 -10.26
CA ASP A 59 -13.66 2.84 -10.34
C ASP A 59 -13.12 1.71 -9.45
N VAL A 60 -13.38 1.85 -8.15
CA VAL A 60 -13.06 0.87 -7.11
C VAL A 60 -14.32 0.61 -6.29
N PRO A 61 -14.50 -0.60 -5.71
CA PRO A 61 -15.70 -0.90 -4.96
C PRO A 61 -15.86 0.02 -3.73
N ASP A 62 -16.97 0.76 -3.69
CA ASP A 62 -17.33 1.64 -2.58
C ASP A 62 -18.12 0.88 -1.50
N ILE A 63 -17.41 0.04 -0.73
CA ILE A 63 -17.99 -0.74 0.38
C ILE A 63 -17.81 0.01 1.69
N THR A 64 -16.56 0.33 2.02
CA THR A 64 -16.17 1.19 3.15
C THR A 64 -14.87 1.89 2.78
N GLN A 65 -14.54 2.99 3.48
CA GLN A 65 -13.30 3.71 3.26
C GLN A 65 -12.05 2.83 3.48
N SER A 66 -12.04 1.99 4.53
CA SER A 66 -10.91 1.09 4.79
C SER A 66 -10.75 0.04 3.69
N TYR A 67 -11.86 -0.53 3.21
CA TYR A 67 -11.86 -1.50 2.11
C TYR A 67 -11.32 -0.88 0.82
N GLU A 68 -11.82 0.31 0.47
CA GLU A 68 -11.41 1.05 -0.72
C GLU A 68 -9.90 1.38 -0.68
N ARG A 69 -9.39 1.80 0.49
CA ARG A 69 -7.96 2.05 0.70
C ARG A 69 -7.13 0.78 0.48
N GLY A 70 -7.57 -0.37 0.99
CA GLY A 70 -6.91 -1.67 0.79
C GLY A 70 -6.90 -2.09 -0.67
N TYR A 71 -8.06 -2.00 -1.33
CA TYR A 71 -8.23 -2.33 -2.74
C TYR A 71 -7.30 -1.47 -3.62
N ARG A 72 -7.28 -0.14 -3.40
CA ARG A 72 -6.38 0.78 -4.11
C ARG A 72 -4.91 0.48 -3.84
N ALA A 73 -4.54 0.13 -2.61
CA ALA A 73 -3.15 -0.21 -2.27
C ALA A 73 -2.65 -1.42 -3.08
N ALA A 74 -3.48 -2.46 -3.24
CA ALA A 74 -3.16 -3.61 -4.09
C ALA A 74 -2.97 -3.21 -5.56
N LEU A 75 -3.88 -2.41 -6.12
CA LEU A 75 -3.76 -1.92 -7.51
C LEU A 75 -2.46 -1.12 -7.72
N TYR A 76 -2.14 -0.20 -6.80
CA TYR A 76 -0.90 0.59 -6.85
C TYR A 76 0.34 -0.30 -6.79
N GLY A 77 0.35 -1.27 -5.87
CA GLY A 77 1.42 -2.26 -5.74
C GLY A 77 1.64 -3.03 -7.04
N PHE A 78 0.54 -3.49 -7.67
CA PHE A 78 0.58 -4.23 -8.91
C PHE A 78 1.16 -3.41 -10.08
N VAL A 79 0.73 -2.16 -10.24
CA VAL A 79 1.23 -1.25 -11.28
C VAL A 79 2.71 -0.90 -11.06
N ARG A 80 3.14 -0.73 -9.80
CA ARG A 80 4.53 -0.39 -9.48
C ARG A 80 5.47 -1.56 -9.70
N GLN A 81 5.10 -2.76 -9.25
CA GLN A 81 5.91 -3.97 -9.43
C GLN A 81 6.09 -4.31 -10.91
N SER A 82 5.04 -4.07 -11.69
CA SER A 82 5.01 -4.25 -13.14
C SER A 82 6.01 -3.41 -13.96
N ARG A 83 6.57 -2.34 -13.39
CA ARG A 83 7.52 -1.44 -14.07
C ARG A 83 8.98 -1.83 -13.84
N ARG A 84 9.24 -2.83 -13.00
CA ARG A 84 10.56 -3.43 -12.79
C ARG A 84 10.74 -4.61 -13.71
#